data_AF-A0A954QR63-F1
#
_entry.id   AF-A0A954QR63-F1
#
_cell.length_a   1.000
_cell.length_b   1.000
_cell.length_c   1.000
_cell.angle_alpha   90.00
_cell.angle_beta   90.00
_cell.angle_gamma   90.00
#
_symmetry.space_group_name_H-M   'P 1'
#
loop_
_entity.id
_entity.type
_entity.pdbx_description
1 polymer ?
#
loop_
_entity_poly.entity_id
_entity_poly.type
_entity_poly.pdbx_seq_one_letter_code
_entity_poly.pdbx_strand_id
1 'polypeptide(L)' 'DEVLEFLGKQALDEIEQIKRAIYRIDHGKYGVCSGCGKPIAQERLEAMPYASTCTHCSA' A
#
# COMPACT_ATOMS: atom_id res chain seq x y z
N ASP A 1 0.82 -13.51 25.24
CA ASP A 1 0.39 -12.12 25.52
C ASP A 1 -0.31 -11.64 24.27
N GLU A 2 -1.64 -11.50 24.32
CA GLU A 2 -2.52 -11.24 23.17
C GLU A 2 -2.13 -9.95 22.44
N VAL A 3 -1.62 -8.96 23.17
CA VAL A 3 -1.16 -7.68 22.61
C VAL A 3 0.06 -7.88 21.72
N LEU A 4 1.02 -8.73 22.12
CA LEU A 4 2.22 -9.01 21.32
C LEU A 4 1.88 -9.71 20.01
N GLU A 5 0.91 -10.62 20.02
CA GLU A 5 0.44 -11.31 18.81
C GLU A 5 -0.23 -10.33 17.83
N PHE A 6 -1.06 -9.41 18.33
CA PHE A 6 -1.70 -8.39 17.51
C PHE A 6 -0.68 -7.45 16.83
N LEU A 7 0.29 -6.95 17.58
CA LEU A 7 1.35 -6.09 17.05
C LEU A 7 2.20 -6.82 16.00
N GLY A 8 2.53 -8.09 16.26
CA GLY A 8 3.24 -8.93 15.29
C GLY A 8 2.47 -9.08 13.98
N LYS A 9 1.15 -9.30 14.05
CA LYS A 9 0.29 -9.39 12.86
C LYS A 9 0.27 -8.08 12.07
N GLN A 10 0.11 -6.93 12.73
CA GLN A 10 0.12 -5.64 12.04
C GLN A 10 1.44 -5.38 11.31
N ALA A 11 2.58 -5.68 11.94
CA ALA A 11 3.89 -5.53 11.30
C ALA A 11 4.03 -6.44 10.06
N LEU A 12 3.53 -7.68 10.12
CA LEU A 12 3.55 -8.59 8.98
C LEU A 12 2.68 -8.08 7.82
N ASP A 13 1.50 -7.54 8.13
CA ASP A 13 0.59 -6.96 7.12
C ASP A 13 1.22 -5.73 6.44
N GLU A 14 1.92 -4.88 7.19
CA GLU A 14 2.63 -3.72 6.64
C GLU A 14 3.81 -4.13 5.74
N ILE A 15 4.61 -5.12 6.17
CA ILE A 15 5.70 -5.68 5.35
C ILE A 15 5.17 -6.20 4.01
N GLU A 16 4.02 -6.88 4.03
CA GLU A 16 3.40 -7.40 2.82
C GLU A 16 2.93 -6.28 1.87
N GLN A 17 2.39 -5.19 2.42
CA GLN A 17 2.02 -4.02 1.62
C GLN A 17 3.25 -3.36 0.97
N ILE A 18 4.35 -3.23 1.71
CA ILE A 18 5.62 -2.68 1.20
C ILE A 18 6.19 -3.57 0.08
N LYS A 19 6.19 -4.90 0.27
CA LYS A 19 6.64 -5.85 -0.76
C LYS A 19 5.83 -5.71 -2.06
N ARG A 20 4.51 -5.55 -1.95
CA ARG A 20 3.65 -5.31 -3.13
C ARG A 20 3.96 -3.98 -3.80
N ALA A 21 4.25 -2.94 -3.04
CA ALA A 21 4.63 -1.64 -3.59
C ALA A 21 5.94 -1.74 -4.39
N ILE A 22 6.96 -2.42 -3.86
CA ILE A 22 8.22 -2.70 -4.56
C ILE A 22 7.96 -3.49 -5.85
N TYR A 23 7.21 -4.58 -5.78
CA TYR A 23 6.83 -5.35 -6.96
C TYR A 23 6.19 -4.46 -8.03
N ARG A 24 5.32 -3.52 -7.64
CA ARG A 24 4.69 -2.59 -8.58
C ARG A 24 5.67 -1.59 -9.18
N ILE A 25 6.70 -1.15 -8.44
CA ILE A 25 7.77 -0.31 -8.98
C ILE A 25 8.50 -1.08 -10.09
N ASP A 26 8.92 -2.32 -9.80
CA ASP A 26 9.66 -3.16 -10.74
C ASP A 26 8.88 -3.43 -12.05
N HIS A 27 7.55 -3.42 -11.97
CA HIS A 27 6.66 -3.66 -13.11
C HIS A 27 6.12 -2.37 -13.77
N GLY A 28 6.61 -1.19 -13.36
CA GLY A 28 6.14 0.10 -13.89
C GLY A 28 4.67 0.40 -13.61
N LYS A 29 4.13 -0.16 -12.51
CA LYS A 29 2.75 -0.01 -12.04
C LYS A 29 2.64 0.81 -10.75
N TYR A 30 3.75 1.31 -10.22
CA TYR A 30 3.73 2.19 -9.06
C TYR A 30 3.02 3.50 -9.39
N GLY A 31 2.28 4.05 -8.42
CA GLY A 31 1.49 5.26 -8.62
C GLY A 31 0.22 5.11 -9.46
N VAL A 32 -0.16 3.89 -9.84
CA VAL A 32 -1.44 3.61 -10.53
C VAL A 32 -2.41 2.93 -9.56
N CYS A 33 -3.69 3.25 -9.57
CA CYS A 33 -4.68 2.60 -8.70
C CYS A 33 -4.96 1.17 -9.19
N SER A 34 -4.87 0.16 -8.33
CA SER A 34 -5.23 -1.22 -8.68
C SER A 34 -6.74 -1.44 -8.84
N GLY A 35 -7.57 -0.54 -8.31
CA GLY A 35 -9.03 -0.62 -8.42
C GLY A 35 -9.58 -0.02 -9.73
N CYS A 36 -9.11 1.16 -10.11
CA CYS A 36 -9.67 1.91 -11.25
C CYS A 36 -8.66 2.23 -12.36
N GLY A 37 -7.38 1.88 -12.21
CA GLY A 37 -6.34 2.12 -13.22
C GLY A 37 -5.91 3.58 -13.38
N LYS A 38 -6.49 4.52 -12.62
CA LYS A 38 -6.13 5.94 -12.65
C LYS A 38 -4.90 6.23 -11.78
N PRO A 39 -4.15 7.33 -12.01
CA PRO A 39 -3.06 7.74 -11.13
C PRO A 39 -3.50 7.91 -9.67
N ILE A 40 -2.63 7.53 -8.74
CA ILE A 40 -2.73 7.82 -7.32
C ILE A 40 -2.14 9.21 -7.09
N ALA A 41 -2.82 10.04 -6.29
CA ALA A 41 -2.34 11.37 -5.95
C ALA A 41 -0.96 11.30 -5.27
N GLN A 42 -0.06 12.20 -5.65
CA GLN A 42 1.32 12.25 -5.17
C GLN A 42 1.36 12.38 -3.64
N GLU A 43 0.54 13.26 -3.08
CA GLU A 43 0.45 13.54 -1.64
C GLU A 43 0.05 12.29 -0.85
N ARG A 44 -0.74 11.39 -1.46
CA ARG A 44 -1.10 10.11 -0.86
C ARG A 44 0.07 9.13 -0.85
N LEU A 45 0.85 9.08 -1.92
CA LEU A 45 2.05 8.23 -1.99
C LEU A 45 3.15 8.77 -1.06
N GLU A 46 3.23 10.07 -0.84
CA GLU A 46 4.16 10.67 0.12
C GLU A 46 3.77 10.32 1.57
N ALA A 47 2.48 10.35 1.89
CA ALA A 47 1.98 9.95 3.20
C ALA A 47 2.01 8.43 3.43
N MET A 48 1.74 7.65 2.37
CA MET A 48 1.65 6.19 2.41
C MET A 48 2.23 5.59 1.11
N PRO A 49 3.55 5.37 1.06
CA PRO A 49 4.24 4.91 -0.15
C PRO A 49 3.74 3.55 -0.65
N TYR A 50 3.22 2.71 0.23
CA TYR A 50 2.68 1.40 -0.13
C TYR A 50 1.21 1.42 -0.58
N ALA A 51 0.58 2.61 -0.72
CA ALA A 51 -0.80 2.72 -1.16
C ALA A 51 -0.99 2.12 -2.56
N SER A 52 -1.85 1.10 -2.67
CA SER A 52 -2.18 0.43 -3.94
C SER A 52 -3.40 1.01 -4.65
N THR A 53 -4.19 1.84 -3.97
CA THR A 53 -5.45 2.44 -4.44
C THR A 53 -5.48 3.95 -4.26
N CYS A 54 -6.22 4.65 -5.12
CA CYS A 54 -6.50 6.07 -4.95
C CYS A 54 -7.55 6.31 -3.85
N THR A 55 -7.66 7.55 -3.39
CA THR A 55 -8.61 7.95 -2.32
C THR A 55 -10.05 7.55 -2.62
N HIS A 56 -10.49 7.67 -3.88
CA HIS A 56 -11.83 7.23 -4.31
C HIS A 56 -12.07 5.73 -4.19
N CYS A 57 -11.03 4.90 -4.31
CA CYS A 57 -11.15 3.44 -4.23
C CYS A 57 -10.86 2.90 -2.81
N SER A 58 -10.29 3.72 -1.93
CA SER A 58 -10.04 3.36 -0.53
C SER A 58 -11.09 3.88 0.45
N ALA A 59 -12.01 4.72 -0.04
CA ALA A 59 -13.13 5.26 0.73
C ALA A 59 -14.27 4.26 0.85
#